data_AF-A0A2N2L593-F1
#
_entry.id   AF-A0A2N2L593-F1
#
_cell.length_a   1.000
_cell.length_b   1.000
_cell.length_c   1.000
_cell.angle_alpha   90.00
_cell.angle_beta   90.00
_cell.angle_gamma   90.00
#
_symmetry.space_group_name_H-M   'P 1'
#
loop_
_entity.id
_entity.type
_entity.pdbx_description
1 polymer ?
#
loop_
_entity_poly.entity_id
_entity_poly.type
_entity_poly.pdbx_seq_one_letter_code
_entity_poly.pdbx_strand_id
1 'polypeptide(L)'
;MQDAAMKHSETAGCTQATNAAGATWVVRTHKIEYFKPAFAGDRIVVATWVADFRRVQSLRKYKIMRPADEAVLAEGETNWVFVDAQKGTLRSIPKEVKETFEPLPKEIQVDITES
;
A
#
# COMPACT_ATOMS: atom_id res chain seq x y z
N MET A 1 2.15 4.84 9.75
CA MET A 1 2.03 4.26 8.39
C MET A 1 1.06 3.07 8.35
N GLN A 2 1.09 2.16 9.33
CA GLN A 2 0.13 1.06 9.42
C GLN A 2 -1.34 1.52 9.53
N ASP A 3 -1.63 2.61 10.26
CA ASP A 3 -3.02 3.13 10.36
C ASP A 3 -3.60 3.65 9.04
N ALA A 4 -2.76 4.21 8.16
CA ALA A 4 -3.19 4.67 6.83
C ALA A 4 -3.44 3.48 5.88
N ALA A 5 -2.71 2.38 6.06
CA ALA A 5 -2.95 1.13 5.36
C ALA A 5 -4.23 0.45 5.84
N MET A 6 -4.49 0.42 7.16
CA MET A 6 -5.73 -0.10 7.74
C MET A 6 -6.96 0.67 7.26
N LYS A 7 -6.99 2.00 7.39
CA LYS A 7 -8.15 2.82 6.99
C LYS A 7 -8.52 2.67 5.52
N HIS A 8 -7.53 2.53 4.63
CA HIS A 8 -7.81 2.27 3.21
C HIS A 8 -8.30 0.83 2.96
N SER A 9 -7.78 -0.16 3.69
CA SER A 9 -8.23 -1.56 3.59
C SER A 9 -9.65 -1.78 4.15
N GLU A 10 -10.04 -1.02 5.17
CA GLU A 10 -11.39 -1.04 5.76
C GLU A 10 -12.44 -0.42 4.84
N THR A 11 -12.06 0.57 4.04
CA THR A 11 -13.00 1.30 3.17
C THR A 11 -13.25 0.57 1.82
N ALA A 12 -12.35 -0.33 1.40
CA ALA A 12 -12.38 -0.94 0.06
C ALA A 12 -13.05 -2.34 -0.01
N GLY A 13 -13.58 -2.90 1.08
CA GLY A 13 -14.14 -4.27 1.10
C GLY A 13 -13.10 -5.40 1.02
N CYS A 14 -11.82 -5.07 0.85
CA CYS A 14 -10.69 -6.00 0.80
C CYS A 14 -10.65 -6.94 2.01
N THR A 15 -10.84 -6.41 3.23
CA THR A 15 -10.77 -7.23 4.45
C THR A 15 -11.84 -8.32 4.45
N GLN A 16 -13.05 -8.01 3.99
CA GLN A 16 -14.13 -8.98 3.89
C GLN A 16 -13.86 -10.04 2.82
N ALA A 17 -13.43 -9.63 1.61
CA ALA A 17 -13.10 -10.56 0.53
C ALA A 17 -11.91 -11.47 0.88
N THR A 18 -10.90 -10.92 1.56
CA THR A 18 -9.72 -11.66 2.04
C THR A 18 -10.10 -12.71 3.08
N ASN A 19 -10.95 -12.33 4.05
CA ASN A 19 -11.46 -13.25 5.07
C ASN A 19 -12.35 -14.34 4.44
N ALA A 20 -13.24 -13.98 3.52
CA ALA A 20 -14.08 -14.93 2.80
C ALA A 20 -13.25 -15.94 1.97
N ALA A 21 -12.09 -15.52 1.47
CA ALA A 21 -11.15 -16.40 0.80
C ALA A 21 -10.40 -17.35 1.76
N GLY A 22 -10.50 -17.19 3.09
CA GLY A 22 -9.73 -17.96 4.07
C GLY A 22 -8.23 -17.62 4.03
N ALA A 23 -7.91 -16.36 3.77
CA ALA A 23 -6.56 -15.88 3.52
C ALA A 23 -6.24 -14.64 4.35
N THR A 24 -4.98 -14.23 4.35
CA THR A 24 -4.53 -12.96 4.91
C THR A 24 -3.37 -12.38 4.11
N TRP A 25 -3.07 -11.10 4.35
CA TRP A 25 -1.94 -10.39 3.77
C TRP A 25 -0.83 -10.28 4.80
N VAL A 26 0.38 -10.65 4.39
CA VAL A 26 1.59 -10.54 5.22
C VAL A 26 2.60 -9.65 4.52
N VAL A 27 3.24 -8.77 5.28
CA VAL A 27 4.34 -7.95 4.76
C VAL A 27 5.53 -8.86 4.49
N ARG A 28 5.95 -8.93 3.23
CA ARG A 28 7.16 -9.65 2.83
C ARG A 28 8.40 -8.76 2.92
N THR A 29 8.29 -7.54 2.40
CA THR A 29 9.35 -6.54 2.47
C THR A 29 8.74 -5.16 2.64
N HIS A 30 9.42 -4.31 3.40
CA HIS A 30 9.08 -2.91 3.56
C HIS A 30 10.36 -2.09 3.38
N LYS A 31 10.30 -1.09 2.50
CA LYS A 31 11.41 -0.17 2.26
C LYS A 31 10.87 1.25 2.41
N ILE A 32 11.67 2.10 3.05
CA ILE A 32 11.40 3.52 3.15
C ILE A 32 12.70 4.29 3.00
N GLU A 33 12.66 5.35 2.22
CA GLU A 33 13.74 6.29 2.02
C GLU A 33 13.29 7.65 2.56
N TYR A 34 14.08 8.22 3.46
CA TYR A 34 13.83 9.52 4.06
C TYR A 34 14.76 10.55 3.43
N PHE A 35 14.20 11.60 2.85
CA PHE A 35 14.95 12.66 2.16
C PHE A 35 15.09 13.91 3.04
N LYS A 36 14.04 14.26 3.79
CA LYS A 36 14.00 15.47 4.61
C LYS A 36 13.30 15.18 5.95
N PRO A 37 13.72 15.84 7.03
CA PRO A 37 13.07 15.71 8.33
C PRO A 37 11.69 16.37 8.32
N ALA A 38 10.77 15.79 9.11
CA ALA A 38 9.53 16.40 9.55
C ALA A 38 9.66 16.77 11.04
N PHE A 39 9.12 17.91 11.44
CA PHE A 39 9.14 18.34 12.84
C PHE A 39 7.74 18.30 13.46
N ALA A 40 7.69 18.29 14.80
CA ALA A 40 6.43 18.39 15.51
C ALA A 40 5.70 19.68 15.13
N GLY A 41 4.43 19.56 14.74
CA GLY A 41 3.64 20.69 14.22
C GLY A 41 3.60 20.78 12.69
N ASP A 42 4.47 20.06 11.97
CA ASP A 42 4.39 19.99 10.51
C ASP A 42 3.09 19.29 10.08
N ARG A 43 2.37 19.93 9.16
CA ARG A 43 1.30 19.25 8.42
C ARG A 43 1.93 18.43 7.31
N ILE A 44 1.66 17.13 7.29
CA ILE A 44 2.13 16.20 6.27
C ILE A 44 0.95 15.53 5.57
N VAL A 45 1.12 15.24 4.29
CA VAL A 45 0.21 14.46 3.46
C VAL A 45 0.89 13.13 3.15
N VAL A 46 0.15 12.04 3.33
CA VAL A 46 0.62 10.70 2.94
C VAL A 46 -0.27 10.21 1.80
N ALA A 47 0.28 10.20 0.59
CA ALA A 47 -0.33 9.53 -0.55
C ALA A 47 0.03 8.04 -0.49
N THR A 48 -0.94 7.16 -0.78
CA THR A 48 -0.69 5.72 -0.87
C THR A 48 -1.58 5.07 -1.92
N TRP A 49 -1.02 4.14 -2.67
CA TRP A 49 -1.72 3.48 -3.76
C TRP A 49 -1.19 2.06 -3.97
N VAL A 50 -2.04 1.19 -4.51
CA VAL A 50 -1.58 -0.10 -5.01
C VAL A 50 -0.90 0.14 -6.36
N ALA A 51 0.39 -0.18 -6.43
CA ALA A 51 1.20 0.01 -7.62
C ALA A 51 1.11 -1.18 -8.58
N ASP A 52 1.04 -2.41 -8.05
CA ASP A 52 0.84 -3.61 -8.85
C ASP A 52 0.12 -4.74 -8.10
N PHE A 53 -0.39 -5.70 -8.88
CA PHE A 53 -0.74 -7.04 -8.44
C PHE A 53 -0.01 -8.07 -9.30
N ARG A 54 0.52 -9.10 -8.65
CA ARG A 54 0.99 -10.31 -9.33
C ARG A 54 0.15 -11.50 -8.86
N ARG A 55 0.64 -12.72 -9.09
CA ARG A 55 -0.11 -13.94 -8.74
C ARG A 55 -0.37 -14.06 -7.24
N VAL A 56 0.64 -13.81 -6.41
CA VAL A 56 0.63 -14.03 -4.95
C VAL A 56 1.03 -12.80 -4.15
N GLN A 57 1.32 -11.68 -4.81
CA GLN A 57 1.89 -10.49 -4.18
C GLN A 57 1.27 -9.20 -4.72
N SER A 58 1.35 -8.14 -3.92
CA SER A 58 0.92 -6.78 -4.28
C SER A 58 1.91 -5.76 -3.76
N LEU A 59 2.38 -4.88 -4.64
CA LEU A 59 3.19 -3.74 -4.26
C LEU A 59 2.29 -2.56 -3.91
N ARG A 60 2.45 -2.01 -2.69
CA ARG A 60 1.83 -0.76 -2.26
C ARG A 60 2.91 0.30 -2.10
N LYS A 61 2.73 1.45 -2.73
CA LYS A 61 3.65 2.59 -2.64
C LYS A 61 3.07 3.70 -1.75
N TYR A 62 3.97 4.52 -1.24
CA TYR A 62 3.68 5.64 -0.35
C TYR A 62 4.57 6.82 -0.71
N LYS A 63 4.01 8.02 -0.67
CA LYS A 63 4.76 9.27 -0.75
C LYS A 63 4.32 10.20 0.38
N ILE A 64 5.27 10.71 1.14
CA ILE A 64 5.05 11.62 2.25
C ILE A 64 5.53 13.01 1.85
N MET A 65 4.63 13.98 1.89
CA MET A 65 4.88 15.35 1.45
C MET A 65 4.52 16.34 2.54
N ARG A 66 5.23 17.47 2.60
CA ARG A 66 4.85 18.64 3.40
C ARG A 66 4.25 19.70 2.48
N PRO A 67 2.95 20.01 2.58
CA PRO A 67 2.30 20.96 1.68
C PRO A 67 2.78 22.41 1.85
N ALA A 68 3.38 22.76 2.99
CA ALA A 68 3.82 24.13 3.27
C ALA A 68 4.94 24.61 2.31
N ASP A 69 5.76 23.69 1.82
CA ASP A 69 6.92 23.95 0.95
C ASP A 69 7.03 22.92 -0.19
N GLU A 70 5.95 22.17 -0.44
CA GLU A 70 5.87 21.09 -1.45
C GLU A 70 7.01 20.05 -1.34
N ALA A 71 7.62 19.93 -0.15
CA ALA A 71 8.77 19.06 0.02
C ALA A 71 8.36 17.59 0.14
N VAL A 72 8.95 16.75 -0.71
CA VAL A 72 8.95 15.30 -0.49
C VAL A 72 9.84 14.99 0.71
N LEU A 73 9.24 14.40 1.74
CA LEU A 73 9.90 14.06 2.99
C LEU A 73 10.43 12.63 2.96
N ALA A 74 9.62 11.70 2.44
CA ALA A 74 9.96 10.29 2.34
C ALA A 74 9.14 9.58 1.27
N GLU A 75 9.71 8.53 0.72
CA GLU A 75 9.02 7.57 -0.15
C GLU A 75 9.13 6.17 0.45
N GLY A 76 8.09 5.37 0.26
CA GLY A 76 8.07 4.02 0.78
C GLY A 76 7.37 3.05 -0.15
N GLU A 77 7.70 1.79 0.02
CA GLU A 77 7.02 0.68 -0.64
C GLU A 77 6.91 -0.52 0.29
N THR A 78 5.80 -1.24 0.16
CA THR A 78 5.56 -2.49 0.89
C THR A 78 5.14 -3.54 -0.11
N ASN A 79 5.90 -4.63 -0.14
CA ASN A 79 5.50 -5.82 -0.88
C ASN A 79 4.72 -6.73 0.06
N TRP A 80 3.44 -6.92 -0.25
CA TRP A 80 2.54 -7.80 0.48
C TRP A 80 2.46 -9.14 -0.22
N VAL A 81 2.40 -10.22 0.54
CA VAL A 81 2.09 -11.55 0.02
C VAL A 81 0.79 -12.09 0.57
N PHE A 82 0.06 -12.78 -0.28
CA PHE A 82 -1.21 -13.39 0.04
C PHE A 82 -0.98 -14.82 0.53
N VAL A 83 -1.40 -15.09 1.76
CA VAL A 83 -1.15 -16.37 2.43
C VAL A 83 -2.46 -17.03 2.84
N ASP A 84 -2.48 -18.36 2.80
CA ASP A 84 -3.55 -19.14 3.40
C ASP A 84 -3.52 -18.95 4.92
N ALA A 85 -4.64 -18.56 5.51
CA ALA A 85 -4.69 -18.21 6.92
C ALA A 85 -4.55 -19.43 7.85
N GLN A 86 -4.86 -20.64 7.37
CA GLN A 86 -4.73 -21.87 8.16
C GLN A 86 -3.36 -22.51 7.99
N LYS A 87 -2.84 -22.54 6.76
CA LYS A 87 -1.59 -23.25 6.44
C LYS A 87 -0.36 -22.35 6.53
N GLY A 88 -0.52 -21.03 6.51
CA GLY A 88 0.58 -20.06 6.50
C GLY A 88 1.39 -20.04 5.18
N THR A 89 0.92 -20.74 4.15
CA THR A 89 1.60 -20.87 2.85
C THR A 89 1.13 -19.82 1.85
N LEU A 90 2.00 -19.42 0.93
CA LEU A 90 1.62 -18.55 -0.19
C LEU A 90 0.47 -19.16 -1.01
N ARG A 91 -0.48 -18.32 -1.42
CA ARG A 91 -1.58 -18.70 -2.31
C ARG A 91 -1.85 -17.62 -3.35
N SER A 92 -2.46 -18.03 -4.46
CA SER A 92 -2.84 -17.07 -5.50
C SER A 92 -3.97 -16.16 -5.01
N ILE A 93 -3.90 -14.89 -5.36
CA ILE A 93 -4.92 -13.89 -5.02
C ILE A 93 -6.16 -14.16 -5.88
N PRO A 94 -7.32 -14.47 -5.28
CA PRO A 94 -8.59 -14.68 -6.00
C PRO A 94 -9.02 -13.44 -6.77
N LYS A 95 -9.83 -13.63 -7.80
CA LYS A 95 -10.30 -12.54 -8.67
C LYS A 95 -11.13 -11.54 -7.88
N GLU A 96 -11.97 -12.04 -6.99
CA GLU A 96 -12.87 -11.29 -6.11
C GLU A 96 -12.06 -10.37 -5.19
N VAL A 97 -10.92 -10.85 -4.68
CA VAL A 97 -10.01 -10.02 -3.88
C VAL A 97 -9.33 -8.97 -4.75
N LYS A 98 -8.85 -9.33 -5.95
CA LYS A 98 -8.25 -8.34 -6.87
C LYS A 98 -9.21 -7.24 -7.26
N GLU A 99 -10.49 -7.57 -7.48
CA GLU A 99 -11.53 -6.61 -7.87
C GLU A 99 -11.89 -5.64 -6.75
N THR A 100 -11.54 -5.92 -5.49
CA THR A 100 -11.65 -4.94 -4.39
C THR A 100 -10.57 -3.84 -4.42
N PHE A 101 -9.59 -3.97 -5.32
CA PHE A 101 -8.51 -3.01 -5.46
C PHE A 101 -8.41 -2.52 -6.90
N GLU A 102 -8.40 -1.22 -7.08
CA GLU A 102 -8.03 -0.61 -8.35
C GLU A 102 -6.57 -0.17 -8.27
N PRO A 103 -5.63 -0.86 -8.96
CA PRO A 103 -4.27 -0.36 -9.08
C PRO A 103 -4.29 0.99 -9.77
N LEU A 104 -3.49 1.92 -9.26
CA LEU A 104 -3.36 3.20 -9.91
C LEU A 104 -2.66 3.00 -11.27
N PRO A 105 -3.16 3.58 -12.39
CA PRO A 105 -2.49 3.51 -13.68
C PRO A 105 -1.04 4.01 -13.58
N LYS A 106 -0.11 3.36 -14.31
CA LYS A 106 1.33 3.62 -14.19
C LYS A 106 1.69 5.07 -14.47
N GLU A 107 0.98 5.71 -15.39
CA GLU A 107 1.15 7.10 -15.80
C GLU A 107 0.97 8.04 -14.60
N ILE A 108 -0.09 7.80 -13.81
CA ILE A 108 -0.38 8.58 -12.60
C ILE A 108 0.61 8.24 -11.48
N GLN A 109 1.13 7.00 -11.44
CA GLN A 109 2.18 6.67 -10.47
C GLN A 109 3.45 7.48 -10.70
N VAL A 110 3.82 7.72 -11.96
CA VAL A 110 5.00 8.53 -12.35
C VAL A 110 4.80 9.97 -11.89
N ASP A 111 3.64 10.57 -12.17
CA ASP A 111 3.32 11.93 -11.74
C ASP A 111 3.40 12.09 -10.22
N ILE A 112 2.96 11.08 -9.46
CA ILE A 112 3.08 11.10 -8.00
C ILE A 112 4.53 10.96 -7.56
N THR A 113 5.37 10.18 -8.23
CA THR A 113 6.79 10.02 -7.83
C THR A 113 7.69 11.18 -8.27
N GLU A 114 7.43 11.82 -9.41
CA GLU A 114 8.31 12.84 -10.00
C GLU A 114 7.98 14.30 -9.60
N SER A 115 6.86 14.53 -8.89
CA SER A 115 6.45 15.82 -8.33
C SER A 115 7.16 16.19 -7.02
#